data_AF-A0AAP8SLN5-F1
#
_entry.id   AF-A0AAP8SLN5-F1
#
_cell.length_a   1.000
_cell.length_b   1.000
_cell.length_c   1.000
_cell.angle_alpha   90.00
_cell.angle_beta   90.00
_cell.angle_gamma   90.00
#
_symmetry.space_group_name_H-M   'P 1'
#
loop_
_entity.id
_entity.type
_entity.pdbx_description
1 polymer ?
#
loop_
_entity_poly.entity_id
_entity_poly.type
_entity_poly.pdbx_seq_one_letter_code
_entity_poly.pdbx_strand_id
1 'polypeptide(L)'
;MTDPEDLEVKLVAHHIHWVAPREPGYANDAPFLLRISQQGEDITGQFGDSRALLNRAINHCYEPGAAFSSTTGILAARNALALLDDSGATHRLHAPAPLGLPGGYPVLIERGEIQLDLATDWDRDEAVEMMRAATRRDGVEDITDDGTVRFADYAREILQEELGFELPDTMQPGDIAAVAKAQIACVRARF
;
A
#
# COMPACT_ATOMS: atom_id res chain seq x y z
N MET A 1 14.36 6.79 27.19
CA MET A 1 13.39 6.12 26.31
C MET A 1 12.69 7.25 25.60
N THR A 2 12.85 7.38 24.28
CA THR A 2 12.21 8.44 23.50
C THR A 2 10.69 8.28 23.61
N ASP A 3 9.96 9.36 23.86
CA ASP A 3 8.50 9.34 23.78
C ASP A 3 8.10 9.09 22.32
N PRO A 4 7.25 8.09 22.01
CA PRO A 4 6.78 7.87 20.65
C PRO A 4 6.17 9.10 19.98
N GLU A 5 5.61 10.04 20.76
CA GLU A 5 5.06 11.30 20.24
C GLU A 5 6.14 12.27 19.71
N ASP A 6 7.41 12.09 20.12
CA ASP A 6 8.55 12.88 19.63
C ASP A 6 9.13 12.36 18.30
N LEU A 7 8.58 11.25 17.78
CA LEU A 7 9.06 10.61 16.56
C LEU A 7 8.25 11.04 15.34
N GLU A 8 8.97 11.39 14.27
CA GLU A 8 8.39 11.58 12.95
C GLU A 8 8.69 10.35 12.09
N VAL A 9 7.66 9.77 11.48
CA VAL A 9 7.79 8.59 10.62
C VAL A 9 7.32 8.93 9.21
N LYS A 10 8.21 8.76 8.24
CA LYS A 10 7.89 8.80 6.81
C LYS A 10 8.07 7.41 6.23
N LEU A 11 7.04 6.90 5.56
CA LEU A 11 7.02 5.56 5.00
C LEU A 11 6.45 5.61 3.58
N VAL A 12 7.22 5.18 2.59
CA VAL A 12 6.70 4.86 1.25
C VAL A 12 6.67 3.35 1.10
N ALA A 13 5.48 2.78 0.99
CA ALA A 13 5.30 1.33 1.00
C ALA A 13 4.12 0.88 0.15
N HIS A 14 4.29 -0.28 -0.49
CA HIS A 14 3.23 -0.98 -1.21
C HIS A 14 2.42 -1.88 -0.26
N HIS A 15 1.16 -2.15 -0.62
CA HIS A 15 0.24 -3.02 0.14
C HIS A 15 0.83 -4.41 0.48
N ILE A 16 1.73 -4.92 -0.36
CA ILE A 16 2.44 -6.18 -0.16
C ILE A 16 3.14 -6.30 1.21
N HIS A 17 3.60 -5.19 1.79
CA HIS A 17 4.26 -5.20 3.12
C HIS A 17 3.29 -5.52 4.26
N TRP A 18 1.98 -5.38 4.04
CA TRP A 18 0.96 -5.84 4.96
C TRP A 18 0.67 -7.34 4.77
N VAL A 19 0.67 -7.82 3.51
CA VAL A 19 0.33 -9.21 3.15
C VAL A 19 1.46 -10.19 3.48
N ALA A 20 2.67 -9.92 2.98
CA ALA A 20 3.79 -10.85 3.00
C ALA A 20 4.22 -11.39 4.40
N PRO A 21 4.18 -10.62 5.50
CA PRO A 21 4.50 -11.16 6.82
C PRO A 21 3.38 -11.99 7.46
N ARG A 22 2.15 -11.95 6.90
CA ARG A 22 0.95 -12.59 7.46
C ARG A 22 0.52 -13.83 6.67
N GLU A 23 0.62 -13.77 5.35
CA GLU A 23 0.08 -14.78 4.44
C GLU A 23 1.20 -15.66 3.86
N PRO A 24 1.05 -16.99 3.87
CA PRO A 24 2.04 -17.89 3.27
C PRO A 24 2.10 -17.71 1.75
N GLY A 25 3.27 -17.98 1.17
CA GLY A 25 3.48 -17.98 -0.29
C GLY A 25 3.96 -16.65 -0.89
N TYR A 26 3.93 -15.56 -0.12
CA TYR A 26 4.42 -14.26 -0.57
C TYR A 26 5.90 -14.05 -0.25
N ALA A 27 6.66 -13.53 -1.24
CA ALA A 27 8.02 -13.08 -1.02
C ALA A 27 8.03 -11.75 -0.24
N ASN A 28 8.71 -11.71 0.91
CA ASN A 28 8.87 -10.49 1.71
C ASN A 28 10.15 -9.73 1.33
N ASP A 29 10.28 -9.39 0.04
CA ASP A 29 11.49 -8.77 -0.53
C ASP A 29 11.22 -7.45 -1.27
N ALA A 30 9.97 -7.00 -1.32
CA ALA A 30 9.58 -5.79 -2.04
C ALA A 30 10.32 -4.55 -1.49
N PRO A 31 10.66 -3.55 -2.32
CA PRO A 31 11.28 -2.33 -1.83
C PRO A 31 10.29 -1.47 -1.03
N PHE A 32 10.82 -0.63 -0.13
CA PHE A 32 10.12 0.43 0.59
C PHE A 32 11.14 1.49 1.03
N LEU A 33 10.66 2.68 1.38
CA LEU A 33 11.46 3.72 2.01
C LEU A 33 10.92 3.97 3.42
N LEU A 34 11.80 3.99 4.42
CA LEU A 34 11.44 4.31 5.80
C LEU A 34 12.41 5.36 6.33
N ARG A 35 11.86 6.39 6.96
CA ARG A 35 12.58 7.29 7.84
C ARG A 35 11.88 7.37 9.18
N ILE A 36 12.66 7.24 10.24
CA ILE A 36 12.27 7.58 11.60
C ILE A 36 13.20 8.68 12.06
N SER A 37 12.63 9.83 12.40
CA SER A 37 13.37 11.01 12.82
C SER A 37 12.95 11.47 14.21
N GLN A 38 13.89 12.04 14.94
CA GLN A 38 13.64 12.72 16.22
C GLN A 38 14.30 14.08 16.17
N GLN A 39 13.53 15.15 16.41
CA GLN A 39 14.03 16.54 16.35
C GLN A 39 14.76 16.86 15.03
N GLY A 40 14.32 16.26 13.93
CA GLY A 40 14.90 16.43 12.58
C GLY A 40 16.13 15.56 12.27
N GLU A 41 16.67 14.81 13.23
CA GLU A 41 17.76 13.87 12.99
C GLU A 41 17.22 12.51 12.51
N ASP A 42 17.81 11.92 11.47
CA ASP A 42 17.49 10.56 11.03
C ASP A 42 18.09 9.53 12.02
N ILE A 43 17.20 8.86 12.75
CA ILE A 43 17.53 7.84 13.73
C ILE A 43 17.07 6.44 13.29
N THR A 44 16.71 6.25 12.02
CA THR A 44 16.17 4.99 11.47
C THR A 44 17.09 3.81 11.81
N GLY A 45 18.40 3.99 11.68
CA GLY A 45 19.40 2.95 11.97
C GLY A 45 19.42 2.48 13.43
N GLN A 46 18.89 3.25 14.37
CA GLN A 46 18.82 2.86 15.79
C GLN A 46 17.80 1.73 16.04
N PHE A 47 16.86 1.52 15.11
CA PHE A 47 15.83 0.48 15.22
C PHE A 47 16.24 -0.86 14.60
N GLY A 48 17.47 -0.96 14.07
CA GLY A 48 18.01 -2.17 13.46
C GLY A 48 17.44 -2.41 12.07
N ASP A 49 17.11 -3.67 11.77
CA ASP A 49 16.57 -4.06 10.47
C ASP A 49 15.15 -3.48 10.28
N SER A 50 15.01 -2.59 9.31
CA SER A 50 13.75 -1.91 9.02
C SER A 50 12.63 -2.88 8.59
N ARG A 51 12.95 -3.92 7.82
CA ARG A 51 11.96 -4.91 7.39
C ARG A 51 11.46 -5.73 8.57
N ALA A 52 12.35 -6.15 9.46
CA ALA A 52 11.99 -6.83 10.69
C ALA A 52 11.13 -5.93 11.60
N LEU A 53 11.44 -4.63 11.66
CA LEU A 53 10.61 -3.65 12.37
C LEU A 53 9.19 -3.56 11.78
N LEU A 54 9.06 -3.38 10.46
CA LEU A 54 7.77 -3.35 9.77
C LEU A 54 6.98 -4.64 10.01
N ASN A 55 7.61 -5.81 9.83
CA ASN A 55 6.96 -7.10 10.06
C ASN A 55 6.43 -7.24 11.49
N ARG A 56 7.19 -6.80 12.50
CA ARG A 56 6.74 -6.78 13.90
C ARG A 56 5.53 -5.88 14.10
N ALA A 57 5.53 -4.68 13.51
CA ALA A 57 4.39 -3.77 13.60
C ALA A 57 3.13 -4.41 12.98
N ILE A 58 3.24 -5.04 11.81
CA ILE A 58 2.11 -5.72 11.17
C ILE A 58 1.61 -6.91 12.00
N ASN A 59 2.51 -7.74 12.52
CA ASN A 59 2.15 -8.97 13.23
C ASN A 59 1.65 -8.73 14.66
N HIS A 60 1.96 -7.58 15.27
CA HIS A 60 1.64 -7.31 16.68
C HIS A 60 0.68 -6.14 16.91
N CYS A 61 0.55 -5.22 15.96
CA CYS A 61 -0.28 -4.01 16.14
C CYS A 61 -1.61 -4.06 15.37
N TYR A 62 -1.79 -5.01 14.44
CA TYR A 62 -3.05 -5.17 13.73
C TYR A 62 -3.98 -6.17 14.44
N GLU A 63 -5.27 -5.86 14.39
CA GLU A 63 -6.30 -6.76 14.90
C GLU A 63 -6.37 -8.04 14.06
N PRO A 64 -6.60 -9.21 14.68
CA PRO A 64 -6.75 -10.47 13.96
C PRO A 64 -8.11 -10.57 13.25
N GLY A 65 -8.20 -11.44 12.24
CA GLY A 65 -9.44 -11.72 11.51
C GLY A 65 -9.99 -10.49 10.79
N ALA A 66 -11.30 -10.43 10.52
CA ALA A 66 -11.90 -9.35 9.73
C ALA A 66 -11.85 -7.96 10.41
N ALA A 67 -11.49 -7.89 11.70
CA ALA A 67 -11.50 -6.65 12.47
C ALA A 67 -10.49 -5.61 11.97
N PHE A 68 -9.41 -6.02 11.29
CA PHE A 68 -8.45 -5.08 10.66
C PHE A 68 -9.13 -4.10 9.69
N SER A 69 -10.26 -4.48 9.10
CA SER A 69 -11.02 -3.64 8.19
C SER A 69 -11.46 -2.33 8.86
N SER A 70 -11.63 -2.34 10.19
CA SER A 70 -11.96 -1.14 10.96
C SER A 70 -10.81 -0.13 10.95
N THR A 71 -9.57 -0.60 11.08
CA THR A 71 -8.36 0.24 10.96
C THR A 71 -8.30 0.91 9.59
N THR A 72 -8.51 0.14 8.51
CA THR A 72 -8.57 0.70 7.15
C THR A 72 -9.67 1.74 6.99
N GLY A 73 -10.88 1.46 7.50
CA GLY A 73 -12.02 2.39 7.46
C GLY A 73 -11.75 3.70 8.21
N ILE A 74 -11.14 3.63 9.39
CA ILE A 74 -10.76 4.81 10.19
C ILE A 74 -9.74 5.67 9.43
N LEU A 75 -8.71 5.05 8.85
CA LEU A 75 -7.67 5.78 8.11
C LEU A 75 -8.19 6.40 6.81
N ALA A 76 -9.07 5.71 6.09
CA ALA A 76 -9.76 6.25 4.92
C ALA A 76 -10.65 7.45 5.29
N ALA A 77 -11.42 7.33 6.38
CA ALA A 77 -12.26 8.42 6.87
C ALA A 77 -11.43 9.64 7.30
N ARG A 78 -10.26 9.44 7.94
CA ARG A 78 -9.34 10.53 8.29
C ARG A 78 -8.83 11.28 7.07
N ASN A 79 -8.42 10.57 6.02
CA ASN A 79 -8.00 11.21 4.76
C ASN A 79 -9.15 12.01 4.12
N ALA A 80 -10.37 11.45 4.09
CA ALA A 80 -11.54 12.15 3.56
C ALA A 80 -11.91 13.40 4.38
N LEU A 81 -11.86 13.31 5.72
CA LEU A 81 -12.12 14.45 6.60
C LEU A 81 -11.07 15.55 6.45
N ALA A 82 -9.79 15.19 6.33
CA ALA A 82 -8.72 16.15 6.08
C ALA A 82 -8.87 16.88 4.73
N LEU A 83 -9.35 16.17 3.70
CA LEU A 83 -9.66 16.77 2.40
C LEU A 83 -10.85 17.74 2.46
N LEU A 84 -11.81 17.48 3.34
CA LEU A 84 -13.00 18.31 3.52
C LEU A 84 -12.82 19.43 4.55
N ASP A 85 -11.67 19.47 5.24
CA ASP A 85 -11.39 20.49 6.25
C ASP A 85 -11.07 21.84 5.60
N ASP A 86 -11.91 22.84 5.89
CA ASP A 86 -11.81 24.20 5.40
C ASP A 86 -11.20 25.18 6.43
N SER A 87 -10.80 24.69 7.61
CA SER A 87 -10.18 25.50 8.67
C SER A 87 -8.82 26.10 8.30
N GLY A 88 -8.20 25.59 7.24
CA GLY A 88 -6.83 25.92 6.85
C GLY A 88 -5.76 25.15 7.63
N ALA A 89 -6.14 24.17 8.46
CA ALA A 89 -5.19 23.28 9.11
C ALA A 89 -4.48 22.38 8.08
N THR A 90 -3.19 22.11 8.32
CA THR A 90 -2.42 21.12 7.56
C THR A 90 -2.45 19.79 8.29
N HIS A 91 -2.98 18.76 7.63
CA HIS A 91 -3.01 17.39 8.14
C HIS A 91 -1.84 16.60 7.61
N ARG A 92 -1.07 15.97 8.51
CA ARG A 92 -0.02 15.00 8.16
C ARG A 92 -0.59 13.59 8.26
N LEU A 93 -0.73 12.92 7.13
CA LEU A 93 -1.36 11.60 7.03
C LEU A 93 -0.54 10.69 6.12
N HIS A 94 -1.05 9.48 5.90
CA HIS A 94 -0.57 8.56 4.88
C HIS A 94 -1.75 8.16 4.00
N ALA A 95 -1.55 8.17 2.68
CA ALA A 95 -2.59 7.90 1.71
C ALA A 95 -2.17 6.74 0.78
N PRO A 96 -3.10 5.84 0.42
CA PRO A 96 -2.90 4.92 -0.69
C PRO A 96 -3.06 5.67 -2.02
N ALA A 97 -2.14 5.43 -2.94
CA ALA A 97 -2.12 5.96 -4.30
C ALA A 97 -2.46 7.47 -4.46
N PRO A 98 -1.89 8.37 -3.63
CA PRO A 98 -2.16 9.80 -3.76
C PRO A 98 -1.71 10.30 -5.12
N LEU A 99 -2.47 11.23 -5.71
CA LEU A 99 -2.18 11.83 -7.02
C LEU A 99 -2.07 10.81 -8.18
N GLY A 100 -2.66 9.61 -8.03
CA GLY A 100 -2.59 8.54 -9.02
C GLY A 100 -1.26 7.77 -9.02
N LEU A 101 -0.43 7.92 -7.99
CA LEU A 101 0.85 7.22 -7.89
C LEU A 101 0.68 5.76 -7.41
N PRO A 102 1.58 4.83 -7.76
CA PRO A 102 1.55 3.46 -7.25
C PRO A 102 2.02 3.39 -5.79
N GLY A 103 1.45 2.48 -4.98
CA GLY A 103 1.84 2.30 -3.58
C GLY A 103 1.19 3.30 -2.63
N GLY A 104 1.80 3.55 -1.48
CA GLY A 104 1.31 4.49 -0.47
C GLY A 104 2.42 5.40 0.04
N TYR A 105 2.05 6.63 0.39
CA TYR A 105 2.99 7.72 0.69
C TYR A 105 2.55 8.53 1.90
N PRO A 106 3.50 9.17 2.62
CA PRO A 106 3.17 10.23 3.55
C PRO A 106 2.68 11.46 2.76
N VAL A 107 1.66 12.13 3.26
CA VAL A 107 1.02 13.27 2.59
C VAL A 107 0.74 14.42 3.55
N LEU A 108 0.81 15.63 3.02
CA LEU A 108 0.20 16.82 3.59
C LEU A 108 -1.15 17.05 2.90
N ILE A 109 -2.19 17.28 3.69
CA ILE A 109 -3.51 17.66 3.19
C ILE A 109 -3.89 19.01 3.79
N GLU A 110 -4.13 19.99 2.94
CA GLU A 110 -4.50 21.35 3.36
C GLU A 110 -5.46 21.95 2.33
N ARG A 111 -6.63 22.47 2.77
CA ARG A 111 -7.63 23.12 1.90
C ARG A 111 -8.05 22.25 0.69
N GLY A 112 -8.23 20.95 0.90
CA GLY A 112 -8.62 20.00 -0.15
C GLY A 112 -7.52 19.59 -1.12
N GLU A 113 -6.30 20.11 -0.97
CA GLU A 113 -5.15 19.77 -1.80
C GLU A 113 -4.28 18.72 -1.10
N ILE A 114 -3.72 17.79 -1.88
CA ILE A 114 -2.79 16.76 -1.41
C ILE A 114 -1.40 17.04 -1.97
N GLN A 115 -0.39 16.98 -1.10
CA GLN A 115 1.03 17.02 -1.48
C GLN A 115 1.77 15.85 -0.84
N LEU A 116 2.80 15.33 -1.51
CA LEU A 116 3.65 14.31 -0.89
C LEU A 116 4.51 14.94 0.20
N ASP A 117 4.56 14.29 1.36
CA ASP A 117 5.43 14.67 2.48
C ASP A 117 6.69 13.79 2.52
N LEU A 118 7.40 13.71 1.38
CA LEU A 118 8.61 12.91 1.30
C LEU A 118 9.71 13.49 2.20
N ALA A 119 10.63 12.61 2.57
CA ALA A 119 11.83 13.01 3.25
C ALA A 119 12.72 13.85 2.30
N THR A 120 13.45 14.84 2.81
CA THR A 120 14.05 15.92 1.99
C THR A 120 15.10 15.48 0.97
N ASP A 121 15.72 14.34 1.20
CA ASP A 121 16.74 13.66 0.39
C ASP A 121 16.17 12.47 -0.39
N TRP A 122 14.85 12.24 -0.37
CA TRP A 122 14.21 11.25 -1.24
C TRP A 122 13.82 11.86 -2.57
N ASP A 123 14.24 11.21 -3.65
CA ASP A 123 13.74 11.52 -4.99
C ASP A 123 12.35 10.89 -5.20
N ARG A 124 11.44 11.69 -5.77
CA ARG A 124 10.06 11.25 -6.00
C ARG A 124 9.97 10.15 -7.04
N ASP A 125 10.72 10.26 -8.13
CA ASP A 125 10.63 9.33 -9.25
C ASP A 125 11.25 7.99 -8.87
N GLU A 126 12.37 8.00 -8.11
CA GLU A 126 12.93 6.78 -7.51
C GLU A 126 11.93 6.08 -6.57
N ALA A 127 11.21 6.85 -5.74
CA ALA A 127 10.18 6.29 -4.86
C ALA A 127 9.01 5.66 -5.66
N VAL A 128 8.60 6.29 -6.76
CA VAL A 128 7.58 5.75 -7.68
C VAL A 128 8.05 4.46 -8.33
N GLU A 129 9.29 4.41 -8.84
CA GLU A 129 9.85 3.20 -9.47
C GLU A 129 9.95 2.04 -8.48
N MET A 130 10.31 2.30 -7.21
CA MET A 130 10.25 1.29 -6.17
C MET A 130 8.84 0.74 -5.97
N MET A 131 7.82 1.61 -5.94
CA MET A 131 6.43 1.16 -5.77
C MET A 131 5.94 0.36 -6.97
N ARG A 132 6.29 0.76 -8.21
CA ARG A 132 6.01 -0.05 -9.42
C ARG A 132 6.68 -1.43 -9.34
N ALA A 133 7.92 -1.50 -8.88
CA ALA A 133 8.61 -2.78 -8.71
C ALA A 133 7.97 -3.67 -7.63
N ALA A 134 7.40 -3.05 -6.59
CA ALA A 134 6.67 -3.75 -5.53
C ALA A 134 5.30 -4.27 -6.00
N THR A 135 4.61 -3.55 -6.89
CA THR A 135 3.32 -3.95 -7.48
C THR A 135 3.37 -5.34 -8.14
N ARG A 136 4.50 -5.70 -8.76
CA ARG A 136 4.73 -7.03 -9.34
C ARG A 136 4.67 -8.19 -8.34
N ARG A 137 4.81 -7.94 -7.02
CA ARG A 137 4.62 -8.98 -5.99
C ARG A 137 3.15 -9.21 -5.65
N ASP A 138 2.25 -8.34 -6.10
CA ASP A 138 0.81 -8.37 -5.81
C ASP A 138 0.00 -8.84 -7.03
N GLY A 139 0.64 -9.56 -7.95
CA GLY A 139 0.02 -10.16 -9.14
C GLY A 139 -0.27 -9.19 -10.27
N VAL A 140 0.21 -7.95 -10.17
CA VAL A 140 0.04 -6.90 -11.19
C VAL A 140 1.39 -6.60 -11.82
N GLU A 141 1.52 -6.84 -13.11
CA GLU A 141 2.73 -6.52 -13.86
C GLU A 141 2.91 -5.00 -14.00
N ASP A 142 1.81 -4.30 -14.31
CA ASP A 142 1.81 -2.86 -14.58
C ASP A 142 0.39 -2.26 -14.52
N ILE A 143 0.32 -0.94 -14.37
CA ILE A 143 -0.90 -0.15 -14.52
C ILE A 143 -0.59 0.99 -15.49
N THR A 144 -1.25 0.98 -16.64
CA THR A 144 -1.08 1.99 -17.69
C THR A 144 -1.75 3.32 -17.31
N ASP A 145 -1.42 4.38 -18.04
CA ASP A 145 -1.91 5.75 -17.76
C ASP A 145 -3.45 5.88 -17.82
N ASP A 146 -4.14 5.01 -18.57
CA ASP A 146 -5.60 4.95 -18.63
C ASP A 146 -6.23 4.11 -17.50
N GLY A 147 -5.41 3.57 -16.60
CA GLY A 147 -5.83 2.73 -15.48
C GLY A 147 -6.00 1.25 -15.82
N THR A 148 -5.63 0.80 -17.03
CA THR A 148 -5.66 -0.63 -17.36
C THR A 148 -4.64 -1.38 -16.51
N VAL A 149 -5.11 -2.42 -15.84
CA VAL A 149 -4.25 -3.35 -15.10
C VAL A 149 -3.75 -4.40 -16.07
N ARG A 150 -2.43 -4.59 -16.17
CA ARG A 150 -1.80 -5.77 -16.79
C ARG A 150 -1.42 -6.74 -15.69
N PHE A 151 -1.99 -7.94 -15.70
CA PHE A 151 -1.73 -8.92 -14.67
C PHE A 151 -0.43 -9.68 -14.94
N ALA A 152 0.25 -10.08 -13.88
CA ALA A 152 1.46 -10.87 -14.00
C ALA A 152 1.12 -12.31 -14.41
N ASP A 153 1.92 -12.90 -15.31
CA ASP A 153 1.69 -14.26 -15.82
C ASP A 153 1.57 -15.29 -14.70
N TYR A 154 2.43 -15.21 -13.67
CA TYR A 154 2.38 -16.13 -12.54
C TYR A 154 1.05 -16.06 -11.78
N ALA A 155 0.43 -14.88 -11.67
CA ALA A 155 -0.84 -14.73 -10.98
C ALA A 155 -1.99 -15.33 -11.79
N ARG A 156 -1.92 -15.18 -13.12
CA ARG A 156 -2.87 -15.79 -14.06
C ARG A 156 -2.76 -17.31 -14.04
N GLU A 157 -1.54 -17.85 -14.04
CA GLU A 157 -1.26 -19.29 -13.92
C GLU A 157 -1.83 -19.87 -12.62
N ILE A 158 -1.53 -19.24 -11.47
CA ILE A 158 -2.06 -19.67 -10.16
C ILE A 158 -3.59 -19.69 -10.16
N LEU A 159 -4.26 -18.66 -10.66
CA LEU A 159 -5.72 -18.62 -10.69
C LEU A 159 -6.32 -19.68 -11.62
N GLN A 160 -5.66 -19.98 -12.73
CA GLN A 160 -6.07 -21.06 -13.62
C GLN A 160 -5.91 -22.42 -12.96
N GLU A 161 -4.78 -22.70 -12.31
CA GLU A 161 -4.50 -23.98 -11.66
C GLU A 161 -5.41 -24.21 -10.43
N GLU A 162 -5.53 -23.21 -9.58
CA GLU A 162 -6.22 -23.33 -8.29
C GLU A 162 -7.75 -23.20 -8.42
N LEU A 163 -8.24 -22.37 -9.34
CA LEU A 163 -9.68 -22.09 -9.46
C LEU A 163 -10.28 -22.48 -10.82
N GLY A 164 -9.47 -22.81 -11.83
CA GLY A 164 -9.94 -22.93 -13.21
C GLY A 164 -10.42 -21.58 -13.77
N PHE A 165 -9.88 -20.47 -13.25
CA PHE A 165 -10.27 -19.12 -13.65
C PHE A 165 -9.23 -18.51 -14.58
N GLU A 166 -9.62 -18.28 -15.83
CA GLU A 166 -8.81 -17.59 -16.82
C GLU A 166 -8.84 -16.07 -16.58
N LEU A 167 -7.93 -15.58 -15.73
CA LEU A 167 -7.73 -14.15 -15.56
C LEU A 167 -7.23 -13.54 -16.90
N PRO A 168 -7.87 -12.47 -17.41
CA PRO A 168 -7.42 -11.82 -18.64
C PRO A 168 -6.01 -11.26 -18.46
N ASP A 169 -5.28 -11.09 -19.57
CA ASP A 169 -3.96 -10.44 -19.54
C ASP A 169 -4.06 -8.99 -19.05
N THR A 170 -5.09 -8.29 -19.54
CA THR A 170 -5.37 -6.90 -19.15
C THR A 170 -6.83 -6.71 -18.74
N MET A 171 -7.08 -5.77 -17.82
CA MET A 171 -8.43 -5.39 -17.40
C MET A 171 -8.55 -3.88 -17.26
N GLN A 172 -9.50 -3.29 -17.98
CA GLN A 172 -9.88 -1.88 -17.82
C GLN A 172 -10.69 -1.71 -16.52
N PRO A 173 -10.65 -0.54 -15.86
CA PRO A 173 -11.43 -0.30 -14.64
C PRO A 173 -12.94 -0.58 -14.78
N GLY A 174 -13.49 -0.36 -15.98
CA GLY A 174 -14.90 -0.65 -16.27
C GLY A 174 -15.29 -2.12 -16.24
N ASP A 175 -14.32 -3.03 -16.40
CA ASP A 175 -14.56 -4.48 -16.50
C ASP A 175 -14.54 -5.19 -15.14
N ILE A 176 -14.15 -4.50 -14.06
CA ILE A 176 -13.98 -5.07 -12.71
C ILE A 176 -15.19 -5.92 -12.29
N ALA A 177 -16.41 -5.39 -12.47
CA ALA A 177 -17.62 -6.09 -12.05
C ALA A 177 -17.89 -7.38 -12.84
N ALA A 178 -17.49 -7.43 -14.12
CA ALA A 178 -17.65 -8.62 -14.95
C ALA A 178 -16.61 -9.69 -14.58
N VAL A 179 -15.34 -9.29 -14.47
CA VAL A 179 -14.23 -10.18 -14.09
C VAL A 179 -14.46 -10.76 -12.69
N ALA A 180 -14.84 -9.93 -11.71
CA ALA A 180 -15.12 -10.39 -10.34
C ALA A 180 -16.26 -11.42 -10.31
N LYS A 181 -17.33 -11.23 -11.08
CA LYS A 181 -18.44 -12.21 -11.15
C LYS A 181 -17.99 -13.55 -11.70
N ALA A 182 -17.15 -13.54 -12.75
CA ALA A 182 -16.61 -14.76 -13.33
C ALA A 182 -15.72 -15.52 -12.34
N GLN A 183 -14.81 -14.81 -11.66
CA GLN A 183 -13.95 -15.40 -10.63
C GLN A 183 -14.77 -15.99 -9.46
N ILE A 184 -15.76 -15.25 -8.95
CA ILE A 184 -16.64 -15.73 -7.88
C ILE A 184 -17.42 -16.99 -8.29
N ALA A 185 -17.83 -17.09 -9.56
CA ALA A 185 -18.50 -18.29 -10.07
C ALA A 185 -17.57 -19.51 -10.04
N CYS A 186 -16.29 -19.35 -10.42
CA CYS A 186 -15.29 -20.43 -10.32
C CYS A 186 -15.06 -20.86 -8.86
N VAL A 187 -14.93 -19.90 -7.93
CA VAL A 187 -14.79 -20.21 -6.49
C VAL A 187 -15.98 -21.02 -5.98
N ARG A 188 -17.22 -20.59 -6.29
CA ARG A 188 -18.45 -21.29 -5.88
C ARG A 188 -18.66 -22.65 -6.53
N ALA A 189 -18.08 -22.88 -7.70
CA ALA A 189 -18.17 -24.17 -8.37
C ALA A 189 -17.20 -25.20 -7.75
N ARG A 190 -16.13 -24.72 -7.10
CA ARG A 190 -15.06 -25.56 -6.56
C ARG A 190 -15.19 -25.85 -5.07
N PHE A 191 -15.74 -24.92 -4.28
CA PHE A 191 -15.94 -25.01 -2.83
C PHE A 191 -17.40 -24.86 -2.45
#